data_AF-A0A3D8VT14-F1
#
_entry.id   AF-A0A3D8VT14-F1
#
_cell.length_a   1.000
_cell.length_b   1.000
_cell.length_c   1.000
_cell.angle_alpha   90.00
_cell.angle_beta   90.00
_cell.angle_gamma   90.00
#
_symmetry.space_group_name_H-M   'P 1'
#
loop_
_entity.id
_entity.type
_entity.pdbx_description
1 polymer ?
#
loop_
_entity_poly.entity_id
_entity_poly.type
_entity_poly.pdbx_seq_one_letter_code
_entity_poly.pdbx_strand_id
1 'polypeptide(L)' 'MTKVQMQEVFETYGHGEMYTRFQTPLYVTGLLDEVEEEQLEDFFDNIEISPHAFFDEFRFWFQYFSVTQRS' A
#
# COMPACT_ATOMS: atom_id res chain seq x y z
N MET A 1 -10.73 3.70 -2.95
CA MET A 1 -10.55 4.05 -1.52
C MET A 1 -10.27 5.55 -1.32
N THR A 2 -10.75 6.20 -0.25
CA THR A 2 -10.41 7.61 0.06
C THR A 2 -9.05 7.74 0.76
N LYS A 3 -8.46 8.96 0.80
CA LYS A 3 -7.21 9.20 1.53
C LYS A 3 -7.28 8.87 3.02
N VAL A 4 -8.45 9.06 3.64
CA VAL A 4 -8.66 8.76 5.07
C VAL A 4 -8.66 7.25 5.29
N GLN A 5 -9.45 6.51 4.50
CA GLN A 5 -9.48 5.06 4.56
C GLN A 5 -8.08 4.44 4.29
N MET A 6 -7.36 4.97 3.30
CA MET A 6 -6.00 4.52 3.01
C MET A 6 -5.07 4.71 4.22
N GLN A 7 -5.15 5.86 4.88
CA GLN A 7 -4.39 6.09 6.11
C GLN A 7 -4.77 5.09 7.21
N GLU A 8 -6.07 4.85 7.41
CA GLU A 8 -6.59 3.92 8.42
C GLU A 8 -6.09 2.49 8.20
N VAL A 9 -6.05 2.01 6.95
CA VAL A 9 -5.49 0.69 6.63
C VAL A 9 -4.00 0.64 6.96
N PHE A 10 -3.21 1.62 6.49
CA PHE A 10 -1.78 1.65 6.82
C PHE A 10 -1.54 1.71 8.33
N GLU A 11 -2.32 2.47 9.10
CA GLU A 11 -2.21 2.54 10.56
C GLU A 11 -2.59 1.23 11.23
N THR A 12 -3.67 0.58 10.78
CA THR A 12 -4.16 -0.70 11.31
C THR A 12 -3.12 -1.80 11.20
N TYR A 13 -2.37 -1.82 10.09
CA TYR A 13 -1.31 -2.79 9.83
C TYR A 13 0.08 -2.36 10.36
N GLY A 14 0.16 -1.27 11.13
CA GLY A 14 1.41 -0.80 11.73
C GLY A 14 2.35 -0.07 10.77
N HIS A 15 1.85 0.34 9.61
CA HIS A 15 2.57 1.06 8.55
C HIS A 15 2.25 2.58 8.49
N GLY A 16 1.69 3.18 9.56
CA GLY A 16 1.33 4.61 9.58
C GLY A 16 2.50 5.57 9.28
N GLU A 17 3.72 5.27 9.77
CA GLU A 17 4.91 6.05 9.43
C GLU A 17 5.28 5.94 7.93
N MET A 18 5.08 4.75 7.36
CA MET A 18 5.28 4.50 5.92
C MET A 18 4.30 5.33 5.10
N TYR A 19 3.02 5.39 5.49
CA TYR A 19 2.02 6.23 4.84
C TYR A 19 2.42 7.71 4.85
N THR A 20 2.93 8.21 5.98
CA THR A 20 3.40 9.61 6.08
C THR A 20 4.51 9.91 5.06
N ARG A 21 5.42 8.95 4.82
CA ARG A 21 6.49 9.08 3.82
C ARG A 21 5.96 8.90 2.39
N PHE A 22 4.92 8.09 2.18
CA PHE A 22 4.43 7.71 0.86
C PHE A 22 3.24 8.51 0.36
N GLN A 23 2.60 9.34 1.18
CA GLN A 23 1.40 10.11 0.81
C GLN A 23 1.56 10.88 -0.51
N THR A 24 2.70 11.55 -0.71
CA THR A 24 2.98 12.35 -1.90
C THR A 24 3.20 11.48 -3.13
N PRO A 25 4.11 10.49 -3.12
CA PRO A 25 4.29 9.62 -4.27
C PRO A 25 3.05 8.76 -4.58
N LEU A 26 2.28 8.32 -3.59
CA LEU A 26 0.98 7.65 -3.80
C LEU A 26 0.02 8.56 -4.56
N TYR A 27 -0.13 9.81 -4.13
CA TYR A 27 -0.97 10.79 -4.81
C TYR A 27 -0.50 11.12 -6.23
N VAL A 28 0.81 11.25 -6.46
CA VAL A 28 1.35 11.60 -7.79
C VAL A 28 1.25 10.43 -8.77
N THR A 29 1.46 9.21 -8.30
CA THR A 29 1.45 8.02 -9.16
C THR A 29 0.06 7.43 -9.38
N GLY A 30 -0.90 7.74 -8.50
CA GLY A 30 -2.23 7.14 -8.51
C GLY A 30 -2.21 5.63 -8.26
N LEU A 31 -1.15 5.10 -7.64
CA LEU A 31 -0.91 3.66 -7.49
C LEU A 31 -2.08 2.91 -6.83
N LEU A 32 -2.78 3.58 -5.91
CA LEU A 32 -3.85 3.01 -5.10
C LEU A 32 -5.23 3.65 -5.39
N ASP A 33 -5.38 4.41 -6.48
CA ASP A 33 -6.62 5.17 -6.75
C ASP A 33 -7.80 4.24 -7.08
N GLU A 34 -7.54 3.16 -7.83
CA GLU A 34 -8.53 2.14 -8.21
C GLU A 34 -8.46 0.88 -7.32
N VAL A 35 -7.72 0.96 -6.22
CA VAL A 35 -7.55 -0.14 -5.27
C VAL A 35 -8.62 -0.03 -4.19
N GLU A 36 -9.34 -1.13 -4.00
CA GLU A 36 -10.30 -1.28 -2.91
C GLU A 36 -9.58 -1.53 -1.59
N GLU A 37 -10.22 -1.14 -0.48
CA GLU A 37 -9.66 -1.27 0.87
C GLU A 37 -9.21 -2.71 1.16
N GLU A 38 -10.09 -3.69 0.91
CA GLU A 38 -9.84 -5.12 1.07
C GLU A 38 -8.60 -5.62 0.31
N GLN A 39 -8.28 -5.04 -0.84
CA GLN A 39 -7.10 -5.46 -1.63
C GLN A 39 -5.79 -4.97 -1.01
N LEU A 40 -5.81 -3.79 -0.38
CA LEU A 40 -4.65 -3.27 0.33
C LEU A 40 -4.45 -4.00 1.67
N GLU A 41 -5.54 -4.32 2.36
CA GLU A 41 -5.54 -5.16 3.56
C GLU A 41 -4.93 -6.54 3.25
N ASP A 42 -5.44 -7.22 2.22
CA ASP A 42 -4.95 -8.52 1.79
C ASP A 42 -3.47 -8.47 1.36
N PHE A 43 -3.02 -7.36 0.76
CA PHE A 43 -1.61 -7.16 0.48
C PHE A 43 -0.75 -7.13 1.76
N PHE A 44 -1.16 -6.39 2.79
CA PHE A 44 -0.43 -6.32 4.04
C PHE A 44 -0.52 -7.63 4.85
N ASP A 45 -1.58 -8.41 4.69
CA ASP A 45 -1.68 -9.75 5.30
C ASP A 45 -0.72 -10.77 4.68
N ASN A 46 -0.33 -10.58 3.42
CA ASN A 46 0.49 -11.56 2.68
C ASN A 46 1.93 -11.12 2.42
N ILE A 47 2.25 -9.82 2.54
CA ILE A 47 3.56 -9.27 2.23
C ILE A 47 4.12 -8.50 3.43
N GLU A 48 5.20 -9.03 4.02
CA GLU A 48 5.97 -8.30 5.02
C GLU A 48 6.84 -7.22 4.36
N ILE A 49 6.60 -5.96 4.72
CA ILE A 49 7.39 -4.81 4.24
C ILE A 49 8.16 -4.21 5.40
N SER A 50 9.45 -3.96 5.17
CA SER A 50 10.27 -3.24 6.13
C SER A 50 9.67 -1.87 6.46
N PRO A 51 9.59 -1.46 7.75
CA PRO A 51 9.20 -0.11 8.13
C PRO A 51 10.09 0.98 7.51
N HIS A 52 11.29 0.63 7.04
CA HIS A 52 12.24 1.52 6.38
C HIS A 52 12.25 1.40 4.85
N ALA A 53 11.33 0.62 4.27
CA ALA A 53 11.24 0.45 2.82
C ALA A 53 11.10 1.80 2.10
N PHE A 54 11.65 1.85 0.88
CA PHE A 54 11.46 2.96 -0.04
C PHE A 54 10.15 2.80 -0.82
N PHE A 55 9.66 3.90 -1.38
CA PHE A 55 8.41 3.87 -2.16
C PHE A 55 8.47 2.91 -3.34
N ASP A 56 9.60 2.85 -4.05
CA ASP A 56 9.76 1.96 -5.20
C ASP A 56 9.74 0.48 -4.81
N GLU A 57 10.22 0.14 -3.61
CA GLU A 57 10.16 -1.21 -3.06
C GLU A 57 8.72 -1.60 -2.73
N PHE A 58 8.00 -0.72 -2.03
CA PHE A 58 6.56 -0.90 -1.79
C PHE A 58 5.78 -1.08 -3.09
N ARG A 59 6.02 -0.21 -4.08
CA ARG A 59 5.38 -0.27 -5.39
C ARG A 59 5.66 -1.60 -6.09
N PHE A 60 6.91 -2.05 -6.08
CA PHE A 60 7.29 -3.32 -6.67
C PHE A 60 6.51 -4.48 -6.05
N TRP A 61 6.49 -4.57 -4.72
CA TRP A 61 5.80 -5.64 -4.02
C TRP A 61 4.29 -5.61 -4.24
N PHE A 62 3.69 -4.42 -4.20
CA PHE A 62 2.27 -4.25 -4.45
C PHE A 62 1.87 -4.69 -5.85
N GLN A 63 2.66 -4.32 -6.86
CA GLN A 63 2.44 -4.74 -8.25
C GLN A 63 2.64 -6.25 -8.44
N TYR A 64 3.68 -6.82 -7.80
CA TYR A 64 3.92 -8.26 -7.83
C TYR A 64 2.71 -9.02 -7.26
N PHE A 65 2.26 -8.65 -6.06
CA PHE A 65 1.10 -9.26 -5.40
C PHE A 65 -0.18 -9.15 -6.25
N SER A 66 -0.43 -7.97 -6.83
CA SER A 66 -1.59 -7.72 -7.68
C SER A 66 -1.61 -8.61 -8.94
N VAL A 67 -0.44 -9.00 -9.46
CA VAL A 67 -0.34 -9.91 -10.60
C VAL A 67 -0.57 -11.36 -10.17
N THR A 68 -0.01 -11.77 -9.02
CA THR A 68 -0.17 -13.15 -8.51
C THR A 68 -1.60 -13.49 -8.08
N GLN A 69 -2.41 -12.48 -7.74
CA GLN A 69 -3.83 -12.63 -7.43
C GLN A 69 -4.72 -12.82 -8.66
N ARG A 70 -4.23 -12.47 -9.86
CA ARG A 70 -4.99 -12.56 -11.12
C ARG A 70 -4.81 -13.89 -11.86
N SER A 71 -3.97 -14.77 -11.34
CA SER A 71 -3.63 -16.09 -11.90
C SER A 71 -4.28 -17.22 -11.13
#